data_AF-A0A6L5YJV9-F1
#
_entry.id   AF-A0A6L5YJV9-F1
#
_cell.length_a   1.000
_cell.length_b   1.000
_cell.length_c   1.000
_cell.angle_alpha   90.00
_cell.angle_beta   90.00
_cell.angle_gamma   90.00
#
_symmetry.space_group_name_H-M   'P 1'
#
loop_
_entity.id
_entity.type
_entity.pdbx_description
1 polymer ?
#
loop_
_entity_poly.entity_id
_entity_poly.type
_entity_poly.pdbx_seq_one_letter_code
_entity_poly.pdbx_strand_id
1 'polypeptide(L)'
;MCTAATYRSQDFYFGRTFDYEFNYGEEVVVTPRNYSFQLRHQNALTEHYAMIGIAHMVGDYPLYYDAVNEKGLGMAGLNFAGNAVYCKPKEGRDNIAQFEFIPWILGQCATVQEARTLLAHINLVDTQFSEQFPTSQLHWILADRDEAITIEATREGLNIYDNPVGVLTNNPPFDKQLFRLNDYSYLSPDQPVNHFSEQLQLQPYSRGMGAMGLPGDLSSASRFVRVAFTKMNSVSGTSESESVSQFFHILGSVAQTRGCCRLENGKYEITIYTSCCNADRGIYYYTTYENHQITAVDMYRENLDGEIPVHYPLVQGEHILLQNAADTTEEKL
;
A
#
# COMPACT_ATOMS: atom_id res chain seq x y z
N MET A 1 0.25 -9.71 -6.81
CA MET A 1 0.05 -9.68 -5.35
C MET A 1 0.50 -8.33 -4.79
N CYS A 2 0.36 -8.03 -3.51
CA CYS A 2 0.74 -6.70 -2.98
C CYS A 2 1.16 -6.79 -1.51
N THR A 3 1.87 -5.79 -1.00
CA THR A 3 2.08 -5.58 0.44
C THR A 3 1.86 -4.12 0.76
N ALA A 4 1.04 -3.77 1.75
CA ALA A 4 0.91 -2.42 2.27
C ALA A 4 1.32 -2.38 3.74
N ALA A 5 1.91 -1.27 4.16
CA ALA A 5 2.36 -1.08 5.53
C ALA A 5 2.19 0.38 5.97
N THR A 6 2.12 0.57 7.28
CA THR A 6 2.30 1.86 7.93
C THR A 6 3.63 1.91 8.68
N TYR A 7 4.15 3.11 8.92
CA TYR A 7 5.30 3.34 9.79
C TYR A 7 5.15 4.70 10.44
N ARG A 8 5.57 4.82 11.70
CA ARG A 8 5.51 6.08 12.45
C ARG A 8 6.88 6.36 13.03
N SER A 9 7.47 7.48 12.62
CA SER A 9 8.65 8.06 13.26
C SER A 9 8.22 9.37 13.93
N GLN A 10 8.80 10.52 13.53
CA GLN A 10 8.25 11.83 13.82
C GLN A 10 6.93 12.04 13.06
N ASP A 11 6.91 11.66 11.78
CA ASP A 11 5.74 11.74 10.90
C ASP A 11 5.10 10.36 10.70
N PHE A 12 3.91 10.36 10.11
CA PHE A 12 3.16 9.17 9.71
C PHE A 12 3.39 8.85 8.23
N TYR A 13 3.73 7.58 7.96
CA TYR A 13 4.01 7.08 6.63
C TYR A 13 3.10 5.91 6.28
N PHE A 14 2.59 5.92 5.05
CA PHE A 14 1.74 4.88 4.48
C PHE A 14 2.19 4.56 3.06
N GLY A 15 2.17 3.31 2.65
CA GLY A 15 2.60 2.94 1.30
C GLY A 15 2.56 1.45 1.04
N ARG A 16 3.01 1.05 -0.14
CA ARG A 16 2.89 -0.35 -0.58
C ARG A 16 3.92 -0.78 -1.63
N THR A 17 4.08 -2.09 -1.76
CA THR A 17 4.54 -2.72 -3.01
C THR A 17 3.33 -3.06 -3.87
N PHE A 18 3.40 -2.74 -5.15
CA PHE A 18 2.44 -3.21 -6.16
C PHE A 18 3.09 -4.32 -6.98
N ASP A 19 2.66 -5.57 -6.76
CA ASP A 19 3.23 -6.72 -7.44
C ASP A 19 2.28 -7.25 -8.51
N TYR A 20 2.72 -7.26 -9.77
CA TYR A 20 1.91 -7.77 -10.87
C TYR A 20 2.81 -8.19 -12.03
N GLU A 21 2.23 -8.80 -13.07
CA GLU A 21 3.00 -9.29 -14.21
C GLU A 21 3.10 -8.33 -15.40
N PHE A 22 2.42 -7.19 -15.34
CA PHE A 22 2.54 -6.09 -16.32
C PHE A 22 2.09 -4.75 -15.72
N ASN A 23 2.53 -3.67 -16.37
CA ASN A 23 2.16 -2.29 -16.02
C ASN A 23 0.87 -1.88 -16.74
N TYR A 24 -0.03 -1.20 -16.05
CA TYR A 24 -1.22 -0.58 -16.66
C TYR A 24 -0.96 0.85 -17.15
N GLY A 25 0.23 1.40 -16.90
CA GLY A 25 0.49 2.83 -17.11
C GLY A 25 0.12 3.60 -15.86
N GLU A 26 0.76 3.19 -14.76
CA GLU A 26 0.65 3.81 -13.44
C GLU A 26 1.22 5.23 -13.46
N GLU A 27 0.54 6.16 -12.82
CA GLU A 27 0.94 7.57 -12.70
C GLU A 27 0.68 8.05 -11.27
N VAL A 28 1.51 8.96 -10.75
CA VAL A 28 1.17 9.68 -9.52
C VAL A 28 0.15 10.76 -9.88
N VAL A 29 -1.00 10.77 -9.21
CA VAL A 29 -2.11 11.68 -9.50
C VAL A 29 -2.46 12.49 -8.25
N VAL A 30 -2.43 13.82 -8.39
CA VAL A 30 -2.99 14.77 -7.43
C VAL A 30 -4.39 15.16 -7.90
N THR A 31 -5.40 14.79 -7.12
CA THR A 31 -6.79 15.18 -7.37
C THR A 31 -7.16 16.36 -6.47
N PRO A 32 -7.51 17.54 -7.03
CA PRO A 32 -7.86 18.72 -6.26
C PRO A 32 -9.28 18.65 -5.67
N ARG A 33 -9.58 19.54 -4.71
CA ARG A 33 -10.81 19.54 -3.89
C ARG A 33 -12.11 19.68 -4.67
N ASN A 34 -12.06 20.36 -5.82
CA ASN A 34 -13.21 20.70 -6.65
C ASN A 34 -13.33 19.83 -7.90
N TYR A 35 -12.51 18.77 -8.01
CA TYR A 35 -12.73 17.74 -9.02
C TYR A 35 -14.06 17.03 -8.72
N SER A 36 -14.85 16.71 -9.76
CA SER A 36 -16.14 16.06 -9.57
C SER A 36 -16.04 14.55 -9.75
N PHE A 37 -15.99 13.81 -8.65
CA PHE A 37 -16.09 12.34 -8.69
C PHE A 37 -17.53 11.92 -9.01
N GLN A 38 -17.74 11.39 -10.21
CA GLN A 38 -19.01 10.82 -10.63
C GLN A 38 -19.20 9.43 -10.01
N LEU A 39 -20.12 9.32 -9.06
CA LEU A 39 -20.48 8.05 -8.42
C LEU A 39 -21.64 7.38 -9.17
N ARG A 40 -21.57 6.06 -9.41
CA ARG A 40 -22.56 5.34 -10.22
C ARG A 40 -23.94 5.27 -9.58
N HIS A 41 -24.00 5.18 -8.26
CA HIS A 41 -25.23 4.95 -7.49
C HIS A 41 -25.42 5.94 -6.35
N GLN A 42 -24.68 7.06 -6.36
CA GLN A 42 -24.76 8.17 -5.41
C GLN A 42 -24.65 9.50 -6.17
N ASN A 43 -24.91 10.60 -5.48
CA ASN A 43 -24.63 11.92 -6.05
C ASN A 43 -23.12 12.09 -6.27
N ALA A 44 -22.76 12.89 -7.26
CA ALA A 44 -21.36 13.24 -7.48
C ALA A 44 -20.76 13.91 -6.24
N LEU A 45 -19.54 13.52 -5.89
CA LEU A 45 -18.77 14.17 -4.84
C LEU A 45 -18.02 15.35 -5.47
N THR A 46 -18.55 16.56 -5.29
CA THR A 46 -18.08 17.79 -5.95
C THR A 46 -17.23 18.68 -5.05
N GLU A 47 -17.27 18.47 -3.74
CA GLU A 47 -16.43 19.12 -2.75
C GLU A 47 -15.88 18.02 -1.84
N HIS A 48 -14.56 17.87 -1.84
CA HIS A 48 -13.90 16.82 -1.08
C HIS A 48 -12.47 17.21 -0.71
N TYR A 49 -11.83 16.43 0.15
CA TYR A 49 -10.39 16.61 0.41
C TYR A 49 -9.56 16.32 -0.84
N ALA A 50 -8.54 17.14 -1.07
CA ALA A 50 -7.51 16.84 -2.05
C ALA A 50 -6.78 15.54 -1.65
N MET A 51 -6.31 14.80 -2.65
CA MET A 51 -5.58 13.55 -2.43
C MET A 51 -4.48 13.31 -3.46
N ILE A 52 -3.45 12.57 -3.05
CA ILE A 52 -2.32 12.18 -3.88
C ILE A 52 -2.11 10.66 -3.76
N GLY A 53 -1.91 10.00 -4.90
CA GLY A 53 -1.74 8.55 -4.94
C GLY A 53 -1.26 8.06 -6.29
N ILE A 54 -0.96 6.77 -6.42
CA ILE A 54 -0.75 6.17 -7.74
C ILE A 54 -2.09 5.64 -8.28
N ALA A 55 -2.40 5.97 -9.53
CA ALA A 55 -3.62 5.56 -10.22
C ALA A 55 -3.32 5.12 -11.66
N HIS A 56 -4.29 4.45 -12.26
CA HIS A 56 -4.40 4.36 -13.72
C HIS A 56 -5.47 5.36 -14.20
N MET A 57 -5.11 6.25 -15.12
CA MET A 57 -6.05 7.24 -15.66
C MET A 57 -6.89 6.65 -16.79
N VAL A 58 -8.22 6.75 -16.66
CA VAL A 58 -9.14 6.45 -17.77
C VAL A 58 -9.96 7.69 -18.10
N GLY A 59 -9.56 8.37 -19.17
CA GLY A 59 -9.98 9.76 -19.39
C GLY A 59 -9.53 10.62 -18.22
N ASP A 60 -10.46 11.33 -17.60
CA ASP A 60 -10.18 12.18 -16.44
C ASP A 60 -10.40 11.48 -15.09
N TYR A 61 -10.76 10.19 -15.07
CA TYR A 61 -11.05 9.46 -13.83
C TYR A 61 -9.82 8.72 -13.29
N PRO A 62 -9.34 9.03 -12.07
CA PRO A 62 -8.23 8.32 -11.46
C PRO A 62 -8.69 7.01 -10.79
N LEU A 63 -8.32 5.86 -11.39
CA LEU A 63 -8.49 4.55 -10.76
C LEU A 63 -7.33 4.31 -9.78
N TYR A 64 -7.48 4.86 -8.57
CA TYR A 64 -6.45 4.77 -7.53
C TYR A 64 -6.16 3.33 -7.10
N TYR A 65 -4.87 3.00 -7.00
CA TYR A 65 -4.38 1.78 -6.36
C TYR A 65 -4.18 2.00 -4.86
N ASP A 66 -3.59 3.14 -4.52
CA ASP A 66 -3.41 3.67 -3.18
C ASP A 66 -3.27 5.19 -3.22
N ALA A 67 -3.67 5.86 -2.14
CA ALA A 67 -3.61 7.31 -2.01
C ALA A 67 -3.62 7.74 -0.53
N VAL A 68 -3.20 8.98 -0.27
CA VAL A 68 -3.47 9.69 0.98
C VAL A 68 -4.19 11.02 0.68
N ASN A 69 -5.00 11.50 1.61
CA ASN A 69 -5.62 12.82 1.51
C ASN A 69 -4.85 13.92 2.26
N GLU A 70 -5.25 15.17 2.07
CA GLU A 70 -4.70 16.35 2.74
C GLU A 70 -4.88 16.39 4.27
N LYS A 71 -5.57 15.41 4.85
CA LYS A 71 -5.77 15.26 6.29
C LYS A 71 -4.91 14.16 6.91
N GLY A 72 -4.13 13.45 6.11
CA GLY A 72 -3.23 12.39 6.59
C GLY A 72 -3.87 11.01 6.69
N LEU A 73 -5.04 10.79 6.07
CA LEU A 73 -5.66 9.48 5.95
C LEU A 73 -5.21 8.78 4.66
N GLY A 74 -4.66 7.58 4.79
CA GLY A 74 -4.16 6.76 3.67
C GLY A 74 -4.97 5.49 3.45
N MET A 75 -5.20 5.11 2.19
CA MET A 75 -5.95 3.92 1.81
C MET A 75 -5.30 3.20 0.62
N ALA A 76 -5.28 1.87 0.62
CA ALA A 76 -4.76 1.06 -0.48
C ALA A 76 -5.64 -0.18 -0.72
N GLY A 77 -5.95 -0.48 -1.98
CA GLY A 77 -6.71 -1.67 -2.39
C GLY A 77 -5.81 -2.78 -2.94
N LEU A 78 -5.70 -3.90 -2.24
CA LEU A 78 -4.78 -5.01 -2.56
C LEU A 78 -5.55 -6.21 -3.11
N ASN A 79 -4.92 -7.01 -3.97
CA ASN A 79 -5.55 -8.18 -4.58
C ASN A 79 -6.05 -9.18 -3.52
N PHE A 80 -7.30 -9.60 -3.60
CA PHE A 80 -8.00 -10.49 -2.66
C PHE A 80 -8.78 -11.58 -3.42
N ALA A 81 -8.11 -12.17 -4.41
CA ALA A 81 -8.71 -13.08 -5.37
C ALA A 81 -9.42 -14.27 -4.71
N GLY A 82 -10.66 -14.55 -5.13
CA GLY A 82 -11.50 -15.65 -4.67
C GLY A 82 -12.22 -15.41 -3.34
N ASN A 83 -11.83 -14.39 -2.55
CA ASN A 83 -12.47 -14.06 -1.27
C ASN A 83 -13.37 -12.81 -1.36
N ALA A 84 -13.02 -11.85 -2.24
CA ALA A 84 -13.81 -10.64 -2.43
C ALA A 84 -15.21 -10.97 -3.00
N VAL A 85 -16.26 -10.48 -2.34
CA VAL A 85 -17.66 -10.61 -2.78
C VAL A 85 -18.34 -9.26 -2.67
N TYR A 86 -18.88 -8.76 -3.78
CA TYR A 86 -19.62 -7.51 -3.83
C TYR A 86 -21.10 -7.79 -4.11
N CYS A 87 -21.96 -6.93 -3.57
CA CYS A 87 -23.41 -7.11 -3.64
C CYS A 87 -24.01 -6.37 -4.84
N LYS A 88 -25.30 -6.59 -5.09
CA LYS A 88 -26.09 -5.69 -5.94
C LYS A 88 -26.46 -4.42 -5.17
N PRO A 89 -26.78 -3.31 -5.86
CA PRO A 89 -27.27 -2.10 -5.20
C PRO A 89 -28.47 -2.39 -4.29
N LYS A 90 -28.50 -1.74 -3.12
CA LYS A 90 -29.51 -1.90 -2.07
C LYS A 90 -30.05 -0.55 -1.64
N GLU A 91 -31.37 -0.43 -1.56
CA GLU A 91 -32.04 0.78 -1.09
C GLU A 91 -31.67 1.11 0.37
N GLY A 92 -31.55 2.41 0.69
CA GLY A 92 -31.21 2.89 2.03
C GLY A 92 -29.76 2.62 2.46
N ARG A 93 -28.87 2.33 1.51
CA ARG A 93 -27.43 2.15 1.71
C ARG A 93 -26.64 3.03 0.75
N ASP A 94 -25.41 3.38 1.15
CA ASP A 94 -24.46 4.05 0.27
C ASP A 94 -23.85 3.00 -0.66
N ASN A 95 -24.38 2.92 -1.88
CA ASN A 95 -23.97 1.94 -2.87
C ASN A 95 -22.72 2.45 -3.60
N ILE A 96 -21.56 1.89 -3.26
CA ILE A 96 -20.26 2.38 -3.76
C ILE A 96 -19.59 1.26 -4.56
N ALA A 97 -19.21 1.54 -5.81
CA ALA A 97 -18.45 0.58 -6.60
C ALA A 97 -17.01 0.48 -6.07
N GLN A 98 -16.37 -0.68 -6.22
CA GLN A 98 -15.03 -0.90 -5.67
C GLN A 98 -13.96 0.12 -6.14
N PHE A 99 -14.10 0.63 -7.37
CA PHE A 99 -13.19 1.64 -7.94
C PHE A 99 -13.48 3.08 -7.45
N GLU A 100 -14.63 3.31 -6.82
CA GLU A 100 -15.03 4.58 -6.22
C GLU A 100 -14.64 4.65 -4.74
N PHE A 101 -14.26 3.51 -4.15
CA PHE A 101 -14.18 3.38 -2.71
C PHE A 101 -13.06 4.21 -2.07
N ILE A 102 -11.88 4.26 -2.72
CA ILE A 102 -10.78 5.13 -2.28
C ILE A 102 -11.20 6.61 -2.34
N PRO A 103 -11.67 7.16 -3.49
CA PRO A 103 -12.20 8.52 -3.55
C PRO A 103 -13.30 8.82 -2.53
N TRP A 104 -14.24 7.89 -2.33
CA TRP A 104 -15.37 8.08 -1.44
C TRP A 104 -14.94 8.20 0.03
N ILE A 105 -14.00 7.37 0.50
CA ILE A 105 -13.46 7.47 1.86
C ILE A 105 -12.53 8.68 1.98
N LEU A 106 -11.50 8.76 1.13
CA LEU A 106 -10.45 9.77 1.26
C LEU A 106 -10.96 11.19 0.97
N GLY A 107 -12.01 11.34 0.18
CA GLY A 107 -12.62 12.63 -0.08
C GLY A 107 -13.41 13.20 1.10
N GLN A 108 -13.83 12.36 2.06
CA GLN A 108 -14.80 12.75 3.08
C GLN A 108 -14.31 12.54 4.52
N CYS A 109 -13.28 11.73 4.75
CA CYS A 109 -12.82 11.38 6.09
C CYS A 109 -11.41 11.91 6.36
N ALA A 110 -11.20 12.55 7.50
CA ALA A 110 -9.90 12.99 7.99
C ALA A 110 -9.20 11.93 8.84
N THR A 111 -9.96 11.00 9.44
CA THR A 111 -9.46 9.97 10.36
C THR A 111 -10.09 8.61 10.09
N VAL A 112 -9.46 7.55 10.58
CA VAL A 112 -10.01 6.18 10.56
C VAL A 112 -11.33 6.13 11.33
N GLN A 113 -11.45 6.87 12.43
CA GLN A 113 -12.69 6.93 13.23
C GLN A 113 -13.87 7.54 12.44
N GLU A 114 -13.64 8.59 11.66
CA GLU A 114 -14.64 9.14 10.74
C GLU A 114 -15.01 8.11 9.66
N ALA A 115 -14.01 7.44 9.10
CA ALA A 115 -14.23 6.41 8.10
C ALA A 115 -15.05 5.22 8.65
N ARG A 116 -14.84 4.78 9.89
CA ARG A 116 -15.68 3.74 10.53
C ARG A 116 -17.16 4.14 10.58
N THR A 117 -17.44 5.41 10.86
CA THR A 117 -18.81 5.93 10.89
C THR A 117 -19.44 5.86 9.50
N LEU A 118 -18.68 6.26 8.47
CA LEU A 118 -19.12 6.22 7.08
C LEU A 118 -19.31 4.77 6.56
N LEU A 119 -18.41 3.85 6.94
CA LEU A 119 -18.47 2.43 6.59
C LEU A 119 -19.68 1.69 7.21
N ALA A 120 -20.29 2.20 8.28
CA ALA A 120 -21.47 1.57 8.89
C ALA A 120 -22.68 1.53 7.93
N HIS A 121 -22.71 2.44 6.94
CA HIS A 121 -23.82 2.62 6.00
C HIS A 121 -23.55 2.10 4.59
N ILE A 122 -22.30 1.72 4.30
CA ILE A 122 -21.87 1.31 2.95
C ILE A 122 -22.47 -0.03 2.50
N ASN A 123 -22.64 -0.16 1.19
CA ASN A 123 -22.81 -1.41 0.46
C ASN A 123 -21.85 -1.40 -0.74
N LEU A 124 -20.79 -2.21 -0.67
CA LEU A 124 -19.86 -2.35 -1.81
C LEU A 124 -20.52 -3.17 -2.93
N VAL A 125 -20.63 -2.58 -4.12
CA VAL A 125 -21.39 -3.16 -5.24
C VAL A 125 -20.51 -3.69 -6.37
N ASP A 126 -21.02 -4.69 -7.09
CA ASP A 126 -20.33 -5.37 -8.20
C ASP A 126 -20.33 -4.60 -9.53
N THR A 127 -20.58 -3.29 -9.48
CA THR A 127 -20.62 -2.43 -10.67
C THR A 127 -19.23 -2.30 -11.27
N GLN A 128 -19.11 -2.70 -12.53
CA GLN A 128 -17.88 -2.59 -13.32
C GLN A 128 -17.62 -1.13 -13.68
N PHE A 129 -16.35 -0.76 -13.83
CA PHE A 129 -16.00 0.55 -14.35
C PHE A 129 -16.40 0.66 -15.84
N SER A 130 -16.02 -0.35 -16.63
CA SER A 130 -16.41 -0.53 -18.03
C SER A 130 -16.24 -1.99 -18.45
N GLU A 131 -16.63 -2.34 -19.68
CA GLU A 131 -16.39 -3.70 -20.22
C GLU A 131 -14.89 -4.06 -20.27
N GLN A 132 -14.02 -3.07 -20.48
CA GLN A 132 -12.56 -3.25 -20.50
C GLN A 132 -11.98 -3.37 -19.09
N PHE A 133 -12.62 -2.77 -18.09
CA PHE A 133 -12.18 -2.73 -16.70
C PHE A 133 -13.24 -3.38 -15.78
N PRO A 134 -13.25 -4.72 -15.71
CA PRO A 134 -14.17 -5.46 -14.88
C PRO A 134 -13.85 -5.27 -13.39
N THR A 135 -14.75 -5.74 -12.53
CA THR A 135 -14.65 -5.61 -11.08
C THR A 135 -13.41 -6.32 -10.52
N SER A 136 -12.48 -5.55 -9.98
CA SER A 136 -11.28 -6.07 -9.30
C SER A 136 -11.66 -6.73 -7.97
N GLN A 137 -11.02 -7.86 -7.65
CA GLN A 137 -11.22 -8.56 -6.37
C GLN A 137 -10.22 -8.02 -5.36
N LEU A 138 -10.69 -7.15 -4.45
CA LEU A 138 -9.84 -6.38 -3.56
C LEU A 138 -10.25 -6.52 -2.09
N HIS A 139 -9.29 -6.26 -1.22
CA HIS A 139 -9.50 -5.83 0.16
C HIS A 139 -8.66 -4.58 0.44
N TRP A 140 -8.96 -3.87 1.52
CA TRP A 140 -8.35 -2.56 1.75
C TRP A 140 -7.70 -2.47 3.13
N ILE A 141 -6.59 -1.75 3.18
CA ILE A 141 -6.07 -1.18 4.42
C ILE A 141 -6.36 0.32 4.39
N LEU A 142 -6.81 0.86 5.52
CA LEU A 142 -7.03 2.27 5.76
C LEU A 142 -6.30 2.65 7.05
N ALA A 143 -5.53 3.73 7.05
CA ALA A 143 -4.76 4.13 8.22
C ALA A 143 -4.56 5.64 8.31
N ASP A 144 -4.54 6.15 9.53
CA ASP A 144 -4.05 7.48 9.88
C ASP A 144 -2.88 7.36 10.87
N ARG A 145 -2.42 8.48 11.42
CA ARG A 145 -1.28 8.52 12.35
C ARG A 145 -1.47 7.66 13.60
N ASP A 146 -2.70 7.41 14.01
CA ASP A 146 -3.02 6.81 15.30
C ASP A 146 -3.48 5.36 15.20
N GLU A 147 -4.20 4.99 14.14
CA GLU A 147 -4.69 3.62 13.96
C GLU A 147 -4.74 3.16 12.50
N ALA A 148 -4.90 1.85 12.31
CA ALA A 148 -5.12 1.22 11.02
C ALA A 148 -6.25 0.19 11.12
N ILE A 149 -7.01 0.05 10.04
CA ILE A 149 -8.04 -0.98 9.87
C ILE A 149 -7.88 -1.74 8.56
N THR A 150 -8.41 -2.95 8.53
CA THR A 150 -8.56 -3.75 7.32
C THR A 150 -10.03 -3.97 7.01
N ILE A 151 -10.40 -3.77 5.75
CA ILE A 151 -11.78 -3.83 5.27
C ILE A 151 -11.88 -4.94 4.21
N GLU A 152 -12.69 -5.96 4.48
CA GLU A 152 -12.85 -7.14 3.63
C GLU A 152 -14.33 -7.41 3.35
N ALA A 153 -14.76 -7.24 2.09
CA ALA A 153 -16.07 -7.68 1.64
C ALA A 153 -16.02 -9.15 1.22
N THR A 154 -16.63 -10.03 2.01
CA THR A 154 -16.64 -11.48 1.80
C THR A 154 -18.06 -12.00 1.64
N ARG A 155 -18.22 -13.31 1.42
CA ARG A 155 -19.55 -13.94 1.37
C ARG A 155 -20.37 -13.74 2.66
N GLU A 156 -19.70 -13.56 3.80
CA GLU A 156 -20.35 -13.35 5.10
C GLU A 156 -20.80 -11.89 5.30
N GLY A 157 -20.30 -10.97 4.47
CA GLY A 157 -20.57 -9.54 4.54
C GLY A 157 -19.30 -8.70 4.56
N LEU A 158 -19.46 -7.42 4.91
CA LEU A 158 -18.35 -6.48 5.11
C LEU A 158 -17.77 -6.68 6.51
N ASN A 159 -16.52 -7.10 6.58
CA ASN A 159 -15.76 -7.21 7.82
C ASN A 159 -14.81 -6.02 7.94
N ILE A 160 -14.76 -5.40 9.12
CA ILE A 160 -13.85 -4.31 9.45
C ILE A 160 -13.07 -4.74 10.68
N TYR A 161 -11.75 -4.91 10.52
CA TYR A 161 -10.85 -5.37 11.56
C TYR A 161 -9.94 -4.24 12.01
N ASP A 162 -9.70 -4.16 13.32
CA ASP A 162 -8.57 -3.40 13.83
C ASP A 162 -7.27 -4.06 13.34
N ASN A 163 -6.34 -3.26 12.82
CA ASN A 163 -5.08 -3.74 12.29
C ASN A 163 -3.91 -3.25 13.17
N PRO A 164 -3.66 -3.90 14.32
CA PRO A 164 -2.64 -3.44 15.28
C PRO A 164 -1.22 -3.54 14.73
N VAL A 165 -1.00 -4.34 13.68
CA VAL A 165 0.30 -4.47 13.02
C VAL A 165 0.49 -3.45 11.89
N GLY A 166 -0.58 -2.78 11.43
CA GLY A 166 -0.57 -1.82 10.33
C GLY A 166 0.07 -2.38 9.06
N VAL A 167 -0.30 -3.61 8.69
CA VAL A 167 0.21 -4.36 7.53
C VAL A 167 -0.94 -5.09 6.86
N LEU A 168 -0.93 -5.19 5.53
CA LEU A 168 -1.84 -6.04 4.77
C LEU A 168 -1.15 -6.62 3.53
N THR A 169 -1.43 -7.87 3.17
CA THR A 169 -0.95 -8.46 1.90
C THR A 169 -2.09 -8.86 0.97
N ASN A 170 -2.42 -10.14 0.82
CA ASN A 170 -3.45 -10.64 -0.09
C ASN A 170 -4.31 -11.68 0.62
N ASN A 171 -4.37 -12.90 0.13
CA ASN A 171 -5.03 -14.01 0.82
C ASN A 171 -4.13 -14.62 1.90
N PRO A 172 -4.69 -15.26 2.95
CA PRO A 172 -6.12 -15.42 3.28
C PRO A 172 -6.76 -14.15 3.90
N PRO A 173 -8.04 -14.17 4.31
CA PRO A 173 -8.65 -13.10 5.12
C PRO A 173 -7.80 -12.68 6.34
N PHE A 174 -7.97 -11.43 6.77
CA PHE A 174 -7.06 -10.78 7.73
C PHE A 174 -6.98 -11.45 9.09
N ASP A 175 -8.10 -11.97 9.61
CA ASP A 175 -8.15 -12.71 10.87
C ASP A 175 -7.15 -13.88 10.91
N LYS A 176 -7.04 -14.61 9.79
CA LYS A 176 -6.09 -15.73 9.62
C LYS A 176 -4.66 -15.25 9.45
N GLN A 177 -4.45 -14.10 8.81
CA GLN A 177 -3.12 -13.51 8.71
C GLN A 177 -2.60 -13.10 10.10
N LEU A 178 -3.44 -12.41 10.88
CA LEU A 178 -3.12 -11.98 12.23
C LEU A 178 -2.90 -13.18 13.16
N PHE A 179 -3.79 -14.20 13.11
CA PHE A 179 -3.65 -15.42 13.91
C PHE A 179 -2.33 -16.15 13.65
N ARG A 180 -1.85 -16.14 12.40
CA ARG A 180 -0.59 -16.79 12.00
C ARG A 180 0.63 -16.19 12.68
N LEU A 181 0.59 -14.94 13.14
CA LEU A 181 1.73 -14.35 13.86
C LEU A 181 2.05 -15.08 15.17
N ASN A 182 1.09 -15.80 15.76
CA ASN A 182 1.32 -16.63 16.95
C ASN A 182 2.40 -17.70 16.71
N ASP A 183 2.46 -18.25 15.50
CA ASP A 183 3.46 -19.26 15.10
C ASP A 183 4.89 -18.70 15.11
N TYR A 184 5.06 -17.37 15.12
CA TYR A 184 6.34 -16.67 15.01
C TYR A 184 6.69 -15.85 16.26
N SER A 185 5.95 -16.06 17.36
CA SER A 185 6.15 -15.33 18.63
C SER A 185 7.55 -15.49 19.26
N TYR A 186 8.30 -16.50 18.83
CA TYR A 186 9.67 -16.76 19.29
C TYR A 186 10.75 -16.01 18.49
N LEU A 187 10.40 -15.36 17.38
CA LEU A 187 11.38 -14.61 16.59
C LEU A 187 11.86 -13.38 17.36
N SER A 188 13.14 -13.07 17.26
CA SER A 188 13.76 -11.93 17.94
C SER A 188 14.84 -11.26 17.09
N PRO A 189 15.02 -9.93 17.18
CA PRO A 189 16.20 -9.25 16.63
C PRO A 189 17.50 -9.59 17.40
N ASP A 190 17.39 -10.11 18.62
CA ASP A 190 18.54 -10.43 19.49
C ASP A 190 19.21 -11.76 19.14
N GLN A 191 20.35 -12.04 19.78
CA GLN A 191 20.96 -13.36 19.70
C GLN A 191 20.14 -14.39 20.49
N PRO A 192 19.93 -15.61 19.96
CA PRO A 192 19.16 -16.62 20.67
C PRO A 192 19.94 -17.13 21.88
N VAL A 193 19.20 -17.45 22.95
CA VAL A 193 19.72 -18.19 24.10
C VAL A 193 19.49 -19.68 23.86
N ASN A 194 20.47 -20.52 24.25
CA ASN A 194 20.33 -21.97 24.09
C ASN A 194 19.27 -22.53 25.05
N HIS A 195 18.06 -22.75 24.53
CA HIS A 195 16.97 -23.46 25.20
C HIS A 195 16.80 -24.91 24.72
N PHE A 196 17.68 -25.41 23.85
CA PHE A 196 17.59 -26.76 23.30
C PHE A 196 17.97 -27.82 24.35
N SER A 197 19.14 -27.66 24.97
CA SER A 197 19.62 -28.51 26.06
C SER A 197 20.81 -27.87 26.75
N GLU A 198 20.78 -27.79 28.09
CA GLU A 198 21.89 -27.31 28.92
C GLU A 198 23.13 -28.22 28.85
N GLN A 199 22.96 -29.48 28.43
CA GLN A 199 24.07 -30.44 28.29
C GLN A 199 24.90 -30.20 27.03
N LEU A 200 24.35 -29.46 26.05
CA LEU A 200 25.04 -29.12 24.82
C LEU A 200 25.51 -27.67 24.88
N GLN A 201 26.80 -27.43 24.65
CA GLN A 201 27.38 -26.09 24.60
C GLN A 201 27.12 -25.42 23.23
N LEU A 202 25.85 -25.30 22.85
CA LEU A 202 25.46 -24.64 21.60
C LEU A 202 25.66 -23.13 21.74
N GLN A 203 26.42 -22.55 20.81
CA GLN A 203 26.71 -21.12 20.76
C GLN A 203 26.16 -20.53 19.45
N PRO A 204 25.57 -19.32 19.47
CA PRO A 204 25.27 -18.60 18.24
C PRO A 204 26.55 -18.38 17.42
N TYR A 205 26.57 -18.87 16.18
CA TYR A 205 27.72 -18.77 15.29
C TYR A 205 27.63 -17.62 14.29
N SER A 206 26.48 -16.95 14.22
CA SER A 206 26.22 -15.82 13.32
C SER A 206 25.36 -14.76 14.00
N ARG A 207 25.52 -13.51 13.58
CA ARG A 207 24.53 -12.47 13.89
C ARG A 207 23.21 -12.77 13.15
N GLY A 208 22.10 -12.25 13.67
CA GLY A 208 20.77 -12.44 13.08
C GLY A 208 20.10 -13.80 13.34
N MET A 209 20.70 -14.66 14.17
CA MET A 209 20.14 -15.99 14.45
C MET A 209 18.84 -15.98 15.27
N GLY A 210 18.46 -14.88 15.93
CA GLY A 210 17.21 -14.80 16.69
C GLY A 210 15.95 -14.85 15.82
N ALA A 211 16.06 -14.50 14.54
CA ALA A 211 14.97 -14.55 13.58
C ALA A 211 15.00 -15.83 12.70
N MET A 212 15.77 -16.85 13.09
CA MET A 212 15.73 -18.15 12.40
C MET A 212 14.31 -18.72 12.44
N GLY A 213 13.75 -19.00 11.25
CA GLY A 213 12.35 -19.40 11.08
C GLY A 213 11.48 -18.32 10.44
N LEU A 214 11.95 -17.08 10.31
CA LEU A 214 11.25 -16.06 9.54
C LEU A 214 11.13 -16.50 8.06
N PRO A 215 9.92 -16.53 7.47
CA PRO A 215 9.72 -17.11 6.15
C PRO A 215 10.23 -16.20 5.04
N GLY A 216 11.01 -16.76 4.12
CA GLY A 216 11.70 -16.04 3.03
C GLY A 216 11.03 -16.14 1.65
N ASP A 217 9.95 -16.91 1.50
CA ASP A 217 9.26 -17.05 0.21
C ASP A 217 8.35 -15.84 -0.12
N LEU A 218 7.84 -15.80 -1.35
CA LEU A 218 7.03 -14.68 -1.88
C LEU A 218 5.52 -14.86 -1.67
N SER A 219 5.07 -15.92 -0.98
CA SER A 219 3.65 -16.11 -0.73
C SER A 219 3.09 -14.96 0.13
N SER A 220 1.81 -14.66 -0.06
CA SER A 220 1.10 -13.61 0.67
C SER A 220 1.26 -13.70 2.19
N ALA A 221 1.14 -14.89 2.76
CA ALA A 221 1.25 -15.09 4.19
C ALA A 221 2.69 -14.98 4.71
N SER A 222 3.68 -15.46 3.95
CA SER A 222 5.09 -15.29 4.29
C SER A 222 5.52 -13.83 4.22
N ARG A 223 5.08 -13.09 3.20
CA ARG A 223 5.30 -11.65 3.11
C ARG A 223 4.63 -10.89 4.27
N PHE A 224 3.42 -11.28 4.68
CA PHE A 224 2.75 -10.67 5.84
C PHE A 224 3.58 -10.82 7.13
N VAL A 225 4.02 -12.04 7.44
CA VAL A 225 4.86 -12.31 8.61
C VAL A 225 6.19 -11.54 8.51
N ARG A 226 6.84 -11.58 7.34
CA ARG A 226 8.13 -10.94 7.12
C ARG A 226 8.06 -9.42 7.26
N VAL A 227 7.12 -8.74 6.60
CA VAL A 227 7.01 -7.29 6.71
C VAL A 227 6.54 -6.86 8.10
N ALA A 228 5.66 -7.62 8.77
CA ALA A 228 5.25 -7.32 10.14
C ALA A 228 6.45 -7.39 11.10
N PHE A 229 7.26 -8.46 11.03
CA PHE A 229 8.47 -8.58 11.83
C PHE A 229 9.48 -7.45 11.51
N THR A 230 9.76 -7.21 10.23
CA THR A 230 10.69 -6.15 9.79
C THR A 230 10.23 -4.78 10.27
N LYS A 231 8.95 -4.42 10.07
CA LYS A 231 8.38 -3.14 10.50
C LYS A 231 8.46 -2.99 12.02
N MET A 232 8.03 -3.98 12.78
CA MET A 232 7.89 -3.86 14.23
C MET A 232 9.22 -3.80 14.98
N ASN A 233 10.31 -4.24 14.34
CA ASN A 233 11.67 -4.15 14.86
C ASN A 233 12.52 -3.08 14.15
N SER A 234 11.92 -2.29 13.25
CA SER A 234 12.62 -1.21 12.55
C SER A 234 12.82 0.00 13.44
N VAL A 235 13.96 0.65 13.30
CA VAL A 235 14.32 1.90 13.99
C VAL A 235 14.96 2.84 12.97
N SER A 236 14.50 4.09 12.94
CA SER A 236 15.10 5.16 12.15
C SER A 236 15.38 6.38 13.01
N GLY A 237 16.18 7.31 12.50
CA GLY A 237 16.17 8.69 12.98
C GLY A 237 14.83 9.37 12.72
N THR A 238 14.74 10.65 13.08
CA THR A 238 13.51 11.45 12.96
C THR A 238 13.49 12.35 11.73
N SER A 239 14.57 12.41 10.94
CA SER A 239 14.54 13.19 9.70
C SER A 239 13.67 12.53 8.63
N GLU A 240 13.17 13.33 7.70
CA GLU A 240 12.38 12.84 6.56
C GLU A 240 13.16 11.81 5.75
N SER A 241 14.42 12.11 5.44
CA SER A 241 15.25 11.24 4.62
C SER A 241 15.50 9.88 5.29
N GLU A 242 15.74 9.86 6.60
CA GLU A 242 15.95 8.61 7.34
C GLU A 242 14.65 7.80 7.44
N SER A 243 13.53 8.47 7.67
CA SER A 243 12.22 7.81 7.81
C SER A 243 11.74 7.22 6.49
N VAL A 244 11.84 7.97 5.40
CA VAL A 244 11.52 7.48 4.05
C VAL A 244 12.46 6.34 3.67
N SER A 245 13.77 6.47 3.93
CA SER A 245 14.74 5.39 3.68
C SER A 245 14.38 4.11 4.45
N GLN A 246 14.04 4.21 5.74
CA GLN A 246 13.64 3.06 6.54
C GLN A 246 12.36 2.41 5.99
N PHE A 247 11.39 3.21 5.55
CA PHE A 247 10.15 2.71 4.95
C PHE A 247 10.39 1.88 3.70
N PHE A 248 11.26 2.36 2.80
CA PHE A 248 11.65 1.59 1.61
C PHE A 248 12.43 0.32 1.97
N HIS A 249 13.22 0.30 3.05
CA HIS A 249 13.83 -0.94 3.55
C HIS A 249 12.81 -1.94 4.10
N ILE A 250 11.76 -1.47 4.81
CA ILE A 250 10.67 -2.32 5.32
C ILE A 250 9.96 -3.01 4.15
N LEU A 251 9.48 -2.24 3.17
CA LEU A 251 8.80 -2.80 1.99
C LEU A 251 9.75 -3.58 1.08
N GLY A 252 11.01 -3.15 0.97
CA GLY A 252 12.05 -3.86 0.24
C GLY A 252 12.32 -5.27 0.77
N SER A 253 12.07 -5.54 2.06
CA SER A 253 12.17 -6.88 2.63
C SER A 253 11.20 -7.89 1.99
N VAL A 254 10.13 -7.43 1.35
CA VAL A 254 9.09 -8.25 0.73
C VAL A 254 8.92 -8.02 -0.77
N ALA A 255 9.83 -7.28 -1.40
CA ALA A 255 9.79 -7.05 -2.84
C ALA A 255 9.94 -8.37 -3.63
N GLN A 256 9.26 -8.45 -4.76
CA GLN A 256 9.28 -9.60 -5.66
C GLN A 256 10.24 -9.37 -6.83
N THR A 257 11.33 -10.11 -6.84
CA THR A 257 12.33 -10.07 -7.91
C THR A 257 11.88 -10.89 -9.12
N ARG A 258 12.05 -10.35 -10.32
CA ARG A 258 11.79 -11.04 -11.60
C ARG A 258 12.50 -12.39 -11.63
N GLY A 259 11.75 -13.46 -11.88
CA GLY A 259 12.25 -14.84 -11.89
C GLY A 259 11.87 -15.67 -10.66
N CYS A 260 11.57 -15.03 -9.52
CA CYS A 260 11.28 -15.73 -8.27
C CYS A 260 9.79 -16.12 -8.09
N CYS A 261 8.87 -15.44 -8.78
CA CYS A 261 7.46 -15.82 -8.87
C CYS A 261 7.07 -16.02 -10.35
N ARG A 262 7.02 -17.27 -10.81
CA ARG A 262 6.66 -17.61 -12.19
C ARG A 262 5.16 -17.86 -12.30
N LEU A 263 4.53 -17.23 -13.28
CA LEU A 263 3.12 -17.42 -13.64
C LEU A 263 3.01 -18.28 -14.90
N GLU A 264 1.77 -18.48 -15.36
CA GLU A 264 1.51 -19.13 -16.65
C GLU A 264 2.12 -18.35 -17.82
N ASN A 265 2.33 -19.04 -18.95
CA ASN A 265 2.84 -18.45 -20.20
C ASN A 265 4.21 -17.77 -20.08
N GLY A 266 5.03 -18.16 -19.10
CA GLY A 266 6.39 -17.63 -18.93
C GLY A 266 6.45 -16.21 -18.38
N LYS A 267 5.33 -15.67 -17.88
CA LYS A 267 5.29 -14.39 -17.17
C LYS A 267 5.82 -14.52 -15.75
N TYR A 268 6.17 -13.39 -15.16
CA TYR A 268 6.65 -13.30 -13.79
C TYR A 268 5.91 -12.21 -13.05
N GLU A 269 5.51 -12.47 -11.82
CA GLU A 269 5.07 -11.41 -10.92
C GLU A 269 6.30 -10.71 -10.34
N ILE A 270 6.30 -9.37 -10.40
CA ILE A 270 7.38 -8.51 -9.90
C ILE A 270 6.81 -7.35 -9.11
N THR A 271 7.57 -6.76 -8.20
CA THR A 271 7.21 -5.47 -7.59
C THR A 271 7.42 -4.35 -8.59
N ILE A 272 6.36 -3.94 -9.28
CA ILE A 272 6.37 -2.89 -10.31
C ILE A 272 6.81 -1.55 -9.74
N TYR A 273 6.27 -1.18 -8.58
CA TYR A 273 6.67 -0.01 -7.83
C TYR A 273 6.58 -0.26 -6.32
N THR A 274 7.33 0.53 -5.58
CA THR A 274 7.19 0.67 -4.12
C THR A 274 6.86 2.13 -3.83
N SER A 275 5.82 2.38 -3.05
CA SER A 275 5.42 3.72 -2.60
C SER A 275 5.65 3.92 -1.10
N CYS A 276 5.91 5.16 -0.73
CA CYS A 276 5.96 5.66 0.64
C CYS A 276 5.38 7.07 0.60
N CYS A 277 4.30 7.32 1.32
CA CYS A 277 3.73 8.65 1.42
C CYS A 277 3.89 9.16 2.84
N ASN A 278 4.52 10.33 2.99
CA ASN A 278 4.42 11.09 4.23
C ASN A 278 3.05 11.76 4.25
N ALA A 279 2.14 11.17 5.02
CA ALA A 279 0.74 11.56 5.06
C ALA A 279 0.53 12.89 5.81
N ASP A 280 1.41 13.23 6.75
CA ASP A 280 1.35 14.52 7.45
C ASP A 280 1.74 15.70 6.54
N ARG A 281 2.63 15.44 5.58
CA ARG A 281 3.20 16.45 4.68
C ARG A 281 2.62 16.43 3.28
N GLY A 282 1.86 15.41 2.91
CA GLY A 282 1.29 15.28 1.56
C GLY A 282 2.32 15.02 0.47
N ILE A 283 3.42 14.34 0.80
CA ILE A 283 4.49 14.03 -0.14
C ILE A 283 4.46 12.55 -0.46
N TYR A 284 4.30 12.22 -1.74
CA TYR A 284 4.26 10.88 -2.26
C TYR A 284 5.60 10.50 -2.88
N TYR A 285 6.30 9.57 -2.24
CA TYR A 285 7.57 9.02 -2.69
C TYR A 285 7.36 7.67 -3.37
N TYR A 286 8.15 7.36 -4.41
CA TYR A 286 8.15 6.05 -5.03
C TYR A 286 9.50 5.65 -5.62
N THR A 287 9.71 4.35 -5.79
CA THR A 287 10.68 3.74 -6.71
C THR A 287 9.93 2.83 -7.68
N THR A 288 10.51 2.55 -8.85
CA THR A 288 9.99 1.54 -9.78
C THR A 288 10.93 0.35 -9.84
N TYR A 289 10.48 -0.77 -10.43
CA TYR A 289 11.33 -1.96 -10.58
C TYR A 289 12.65 -1.67 -11.29
N GLU A 290 12.64 -0.72 -12.23
CA GLU A 290 13.78 -0.40 -13.09
C GLU A 290 14.45 0.93 -12.69
N ASN A 291 14.03 1.56 -11.60
CA ASN A 291 14.62 2.79 -11.08
C ASN A 291 14.65 2.78 -9.54
N HIS A 292 15.85 2.64 -8.97
CA HIS A 292 16.07 2.60 -7.53
C HIS A 292 16.15 3.99 -6.90
N GLN A 293 16.21 5.07 -7.70
CA GLN A 293 16.16 6.43 -7.18
C GLN A 293 14.76 6.74 -6.65
N ILE A 294 14.66 7.13 -5.39
CA ILE A 294 13.42 7.61 -4.80
C ILE A 294 13.03 8.92 -5.50
N THR A 295 11.87 8.92 -6.14
CA THR A 295 11.22 10.10 -6.73
C THR A 295 10.11 10.60 -5.80
N ALA A 296 9.81 11.90 -5.82
CA ALA A 296 8.81 12.51 -4.93
C ALA A 296 7.90 13.49 -5.67
N VAL A 297 6.61 13.49 -5.32
CA VAL A 297 5.62 14.50 -5.72
C VAL A 297 4.98 15.07 -4.46
N ASP A 298 4.96 16.39 -4.33
CA ASP A 298 4.38 17.10 -3.18
C ASP A 298 3.07 17.75 -3.63
N MET A 299 1.94 17.28 -3.09
CA MET A 299 0.63 17.76 -3.53
C MET A 299 0.41 19.25 -3.24
N TYR A 300 1.07 19.82 -2.23
CA TYR A 300 0.95 21.24 -1.90
C TYR A 300 1.75 22.14 -2.84
N ARG A 301 2.45 21.55 -3.83
CA ARG A 301 3.01 22.30 -4.97
C ARG A 301 2.04 22.44 -6.14
N GLU A 302 0.87 21.81 -6.07
CA GLU A 302 -0.21 21.94 -7.05
C GLU A 302 -1.31 22.90 -6.59
N ASN A 303 -2.15 23.32 -7.53
CA ASN A 303 -3.39 24.04 -7.21
C ASN A 303 -4.46 23.06 -6.69
N LEU A 304 -4.54 22.89 -5.38
CA LEU A 304 -5.52 22.02 -4.73
C LEU A 304 -6.97 22.51 -4.80
N ASP A 305 -7.22 23.75 -5.23
CA ASP A 305 -8.57 24.29 -5.44
C ASP A 305 -8.99 24.25 -6.93
N GLY A 306 -8.21 23.57 -7.79
CA GLY A 306 -8.55 23.33 -9.17
C GLY A 306 -9.68 22.29 -9.36
N GLU A 307 -10.06 22.09 -10.62
CA GLU A 307 -11.12 21.15 -11.03
C GLU A 307 -10.59 19.95 -11.84
N ILE A 308 -9.28 19.94 -12.15
CA ILE A 308 -8.65 18.96 -13.04
C ILE A 308 -7.50 18.25 -12.30
N PRO A 309 -7.42 16.92 -12.33
CA PRO A 309 -6.31 16.19 -11.74
C PRO A 309 -4.98 16.47 -12.45
N VAL A 310 -3.89 16.56 -11.68
CA VAL A 310 -2.53 16.66 -12.21
C VAL A 310 -1.88 15.29 -12.11
N HIS A 311 -1.32 14.79 -13.21
CA HIS A 311 -0.71 13.46 -13.27
C HIS A 311 0.77 13.52 -13.67
N TYR A 312 1.55 12.64 -13.06
CA TYR A 312 2.99 12.51 -13.21
C TYR A 312 3.31 11.07 -13.60
N PRO A 313 3.72 10.82 -14.86
CA PRO A 313 4.17 9.49 -15.27
C PRO A 313 5.31 8.99 -14.38
N LEU A 314 5.27 7.71 -14.00
CA LEU A 314 6.35 7.14 -13.20
C LEU A 314 7.67 7.20 -13.97
N VAL A 315 8.70 7.69 -13.29
CA VAL A 315 10.07 7.74 -13.81
C VAL A 315 10.61 6.30 -13.93
N GLN A 316 10.80 5.86 -15.17
CA GLN A 316 11.35 4.55 -15.51
C GLN A 316 12.82 4.65 -15.93
N GLY A 317 13.53 3.51 -15.87
CA GLY A 317 14.95 3.42 -16.21
C GLY A 317 15.85 3.91 -15.09
N GLU A 318 17.00 3.24 -14.93
CA GLU A 318 17.87 3.47 -13.78
C GLU A 318 18.52 4.85 -13.86
N HIS A 319 18.38 5.65 -12.81
CA HIS A 319 19.11 6.91 -12.68
C HIS A 319 20.43 6.71 -11.94
N ILE A 320 21.47 6.38 -12.70
CA ILE A 320 22.83 6.18 -12.17
C ILE A 320 23.56 7.52 -12.08
N LEU A 321 23.86 7.97 -10.85
CA LEU A 321 24.73 9.13 -10.63
C LEU A 321 26.20 8.73 -10.83
N LEU A 322 26.81 9.21 -11.91
CA LEU A 322 28.24 9.01 -12.17
C LEU A 322 29.08 10.05 -11.40
N GLN A 323 29.58 9.68 -10.23
CA GLN A 323 30.27 10.61 -9.29
C GLN A 323 31.57 11.24 -9.82
N ASN A 324 32.12 10.72 -10.92
CA ASN A 324 33.33 11.24 -11.57
C ASN A 324 33.04 11.84 -12.95
N ALA A 325 31.79 11.94 -13.37
CA ALA A 325 31.43 12.82 -14.47
C ALA A 325 31.68 14.26 -13.99
N ALA A 326 32.43 15.04 -14.76
CA ALA A 326 32.36 16.49 -14.60
C ALA A 326 30.89 16.90 -14.73
N ASP A 327 30.49 18.00 -14.08
CA ASP A 327 29.18 18.65 -14.30
C ASP A 327 29.08 19.11 -15.77
N THR A 328 28.92 18.17 -16.68
CA THR A 328 28.56 18.38 -18.06
C THR A 328 27.13 17.87 -18.13
N THR A 329 26.21 18.82 -17.98
CA THR A 329 24.93 18.76 -18.69
C THR A 329 25.17 18.15 -20.06
N GLU A 330 24.45 17.07 -20.36
CA GLU A 330 24.50 16.25 -21.60
C GLU A 330 25.41 15.01 -21.55
N GLU A 331 24.93 13.95 -20.91
CA GLU A 331 24.62 12.69 -21.61
C GLU A 331 23.84 11.77 -20.65
N LYS A 332 22.55 11.57 -20.94
CA LYS A 332 21.78 10.45 -20.35
C LYS A 332 22.19 9.20 -21.12
N LEU A 333 23.04 8.38 -20.51
CA LEU A 333 23.26 6.99 -20.93
C LEU A 333 22.11 6.10 -20.49
#